data_AF-A0A6N2KL28-F1
#
_entry.id   AF-A0A6N2KL28-F1
#
_cell.length_a   1.000
_cell.length_b   1.000
_cell.length_c   1.000
_cell.angle_alpha   90.00
_cell.angle_beta   90.00
_cell.angle_gamma   90.00
#
_symmetry.space_group_name_H-M   'P 1'
#
loop_
_entity.id
_entity.type
_entity.pdbx_description
1 polymer ?
#
loop_
_entity_poly.entity_id
_entity_poly.type
_entity_poly.pdbx_seq_one_letter_code
_entity_poly.pdbx_strand_id
1 'polypeptide(L)' 'MNRKDWLSLVAVHSDSWLLSVAFYLGARLNRNERKRLFSLINDLPTVFEVVTERKPVKEKPSVDSGSKSRGSIKIK' A
#
# COMPACT_ATOMS: atom_id res chain seq x y z
N MET A 1 21.79 -20.86 -5.61
CA MET A 1 20.80 -19.85 -6.06
C MET A 1 21.32 -19.18 -7.31
N ASN A 2 20.48 -18.97 -8.33
CA ASN A 2 20.87 -18.12 -9.45
C ASN A 2 20.80 -16.63 -9.03
N ARG A 3 21.40 -15.74 -9.82
CA ARG A 3 21.46 -14.30 -9.50
C ARG A 3 20.07 -13.67 -9.32
N LYS A 4 19.07 -14.08 -10.11
CA LYS A 4 17.70 -13.55 -10.02
C LYS A 4 17.03 -13.98 -8.72
N ASP A 5 17.18 -15.24 -8.32
CA ASP A 5 16.63 -15.74 -7.05
C ASP A 5 17.29 -15.04 -5.85
N TRP A 6 18.60 -14.85 -5.90
CA TRP A 6 19.34 -14.15 -4.85
C TRP A 6 18.89 -12.68 -4.73
N LEU A 7 18.77 -11.96 -5.85
CA LEU A 7 18.25 -10.58 -5.86
C LEU A 7 16.81 -10.52 -5.34
N SER A 8 15.98 -11.50 -5.69
CA SER A 8 14.60 -11.60 -5.21
C SER A 8 14.55 -11.77 -3.68
N LEU A 9 15.43 -12.62 -3.13
CA LEU A 9 15.53 -12.82 -1.68
C LEU A 9 15.95 -11.52 -0.97
N VAL A 10 16.98 -10.84 -1.48
CA VAL A 10 17.42 -9.54 -0.95
C VAL A 10 16.29 -8.51 -1.00
N ALA A 11 15.52 -8.47 -2.08
CA ALA A 11 14.40 -7.55 -2.24
C ALA A 11 13.31 -7.77 -1.18
N VAL A 12 12.87 -9.01 -0.95
CA VAL A 12 11.84 -9.32 0.08
C VAL A 12 12.30 -8.94 1.50
N HIS A 13 13.58 -9.19 1.83
CA HIS A 13 14.12 -8.76 3.11
C HIS A 13 14.23 -7.23 3.23
N SER A 14 14.56 -6.56 2.13
CA SER A 14 14.62 -5.09 2.07
C SER A 14 13.24 -4.47 2.27
N ASP A 15 12.19 -5.03 1.64
CA ASP A 15 10.80 -4.59 1.83
C ASP A 15 10.37 -4.68 3.31
N SER A 16 10.69 -5.80 3.96
CA SER A 16 10.41 -6.01 5.39
C SER A 16 11.17 -5.02 6.29
N TRP A 17 12.44 -4.75 5.96
CA TRP A 17 13.26 -3.80 6.70
C TRP A 17 12.74 -2.36 6.56
N LEU A 18 12.37 -1.93 5.35
CA LEU A 18 11.79 -0.61 5.11
C LEU A 18 10.48 -0.41 5.89
N LEU A 19 9.61 -1.41 5.93
CA LEU A 19 8.39 -1.37 6.73
C LEU A 19 8.72 -1.25 8.23
N SER A 20 9.69 -2.02 8.72
CA SER A 20 10.14 -1.94 10.12
C SER A 20 10.68 -0.54 10.46
N VAL A 21 11.55 0.03 9.63
CA VAL A 21 12.10 1.37 9.81
C VAL A 21 10.99 2.44 9.81
N ALA A 22 10.06 2.38 8.86
CA ALA A 22 8.96 3.32 8.78
C ALA A 22 8.09 3.31 10.06
N PHE A 23 7.77 2.12 10.58
CA PHE A 23 6.97 1.99 11.80
C PHE A 23 7.75 2.22 13.10
N TYR A 24 9.07 2.00 13.09
CA TYR A 24 9.94 2.40 14.18
C TYR A 24 9.98 3.94 14.32
N LEU A 25 10.19 4.66 13.22
CA LEU A 25 10.13 6.12 13.21
C LEU A 25 8.71 6.63 13.50
N GLY A 26 7.69 5.90 13.06
CA GLY A 26 6.28 6.17 13.33
C GLY A 26 5.75 5.64 14.67
N ALA A 27 6.59 5.28 15.64
CA ALA A 27 6.16 4.58 16.86
C ALA A 27 5.10 5.34 17.69
N ARG A 28 5.08 6.68 17.61
CA ARG A 28 4.12 7.53 18.33
C ARG A 28 2.84 7.85 17.55
N LEU A 29 2.73 7.39 16.30
CA LEU A 29 1.54 7.60 15.48
C LEU A 29 0.35 6.85 16.07
N ASN A 30 -0.83 7.46 16.03
CA ASN A 30 -2.08 6.82 16.41
C ASN A 30 -2.55 5.81 15.34
N ARG A 31 -3.66 5.10 15.61
CA ARG A 31 -4.19 4.06 14.71
C ARG A 31 -4.47 4.58 13.30
N ASN A 32 -5.03 5.77 13.16
CA ASN A 32 -5.42 6.33 11.87
C ASN A 32 -4.19 6.81 11.08
N GLU A 33 -3.23 7.42 11.77
CA GLU A 33 -1.96 7.83 11.17
C GLU A 33 -1.14 6.64 10.69
N ARG A 34 -1.08 5.55 11.47
CA ARG A 34 -0.44 4.29 11.06
C ARG A 34 -1.12 3.70 9.82
N LYS A 35 -2.45 3.74 9.75
CA LYS A 35 -3.21 3.32 8.57
C LYS A 35 -2.88 4.18 7.34
N ARG A 36 -2.80 5.50 7.51
CA ARG A 36 -2.42 6.44 6.45
C ARG A 36 -0.99 6.18 5.95
N LEU A 37 -0.03 5.99 6.86
CA LEU A 37 1.36 5.65 6.53
C LEU A 37 1.41 4.34 5.73
N PHE A 38 0.72 3.30 6.19
CA PHE A 38 0.66 2.03 5.48
C PHE A 38 0.05 2.17 4.08
N SER A 39 -1.03 2.96 3.93
CA SER A 39 -1.63 3.24 2.62
C SER A 39 -0.62 3.89 1.67
N LEU A 40 0.10 4.92 2.12
CA LEU A 40 1.09 5.62 1.30
C LEU A 40 2.25 4.71 0.88
N ILE A 41 2.67 3.79 1.75
CA ILE A 41 3.71 2.80 1.42
C ILE A 41 3.21 1.84 0.33
N ASN A 42 1.96 1.36 0.43
CA ASN A 42 1.39 0.40 -0.53
C ASN A 42 0.91 1.04 -1.85
N ASP A 43 0.87 2.37 -1.95
CA ASP A 43 0.65 3.06 -3.23
C ASP A 43 1.86 2.93 -4.17
N LEU A 44 3.01 2.44 -3.66
CA LEU A 44 4.24 2.16 -4.42
C LEU A 44 4.42 0.64 -4.63
N PRO A 45 5.04 0.22 -5.75
CA PRO A 45 5.45 -1.17 -5.89
C PRO A 45 6.56 -1.49 -4.87
N THR A 46 6.52 -2.71 -4.34
CA THR A 46 7.59 -3.25 -3.51
C THR A 46 8.89 -3.40 -4.31
N VAL A 47 10.04 -3.41 -3.64
CA VAL A 47 11.33 -3.66 -4.28
C VAL A 47 11.30 -5.03 -4.96
N PHE A 48 10.66 -6.02 -4.33
CA PHE A 48 10.49 -7.34 -4.93
C PHE A 48 9.67 -7.31 -6.22
N GLU A 49 8.55 -6.58 -6.28
CA GLU A 49 7.75 -6.43 -7.50
C GLU A 49 8.54 -5.78 -8.63
N VAL A 50 9.32 -4.74 -8.31
CA VAL A 50 10.19 -4.08 -9.30
C VAL A 50 11.28 -5.04 -9.80
N VAL A 51 11.95 -5.77 -8.91
CA VAL A 51 13.04 -6.70 -9.26
C VAL A 51 12.53 -7.90 -10.07
N THR A 52 11.30 -8.34 -9.80
CA THR A 52 10.70 -9.50 -10.49
C THR A 52 9.85 -9.11 -11.70
N GLU A 53 9.78 -7.82 -12.03
CA GLU A 53 8.92 -7.26 -13.09
C GLU A 53 7.44 -7.66 -12.93
N ARG A 54 7.02 -7.95 -11.69
CA ARG A 54 5.63 -8.25 -11.36
C ARG A 54 4.87 -6.95 -11.33
N LYS A 55 3.81 -6.84 -12.15
CA LYS A 55 2.91 -5.70 -12.10
C LYS A 55 2.25 -5.66 -10.72
N PRO A 56 2.16 -4.47 -10.08
CA PRO A 56 1.53 -4.35 -8.78
C PRO A 56 0.09 -4.86 -8.84
N VAL A 57 -0.28 -5.71 -7.89
CA VAL A 57 -1.68 -6.12 -7.69
C VAL A 57 -2.39 -4.91 -7.11
N LYS A 58 -3.00 -4.11 -7.98
CA LYS A 58 -3.85 -2.98 -7.59
C LYS A 58 -5.09 -3.52 -6.87
N GLU A 59 -4.99 -3.78 -5.57
CA GLU A 59 -6.19 -4.02 -4.75
C GLU A 59 -6.95 -2.69 -4.68
N LYS A 60 -8.08 -2.62 -5.40
CA LYS A 60 -9.05 -1.54 -5.26
C LYS A 60 -9.42 -1.39 -3.77
N PRO A 61 -9.35 -0.20 -3.17
CA PRO A 61 -9.93 -0.01 -1.86
C PRO A 61 -11.45 -0.19 -1.95
N SER A 62 -11.90 -1.09 -1.08
CA SER A 62 -13.27 -1.39 -0.70
C SER A 62 -14.08 -0.13 -0.35
N VAL A 63 -15.28 -0.06 -0.96
CA VAL A 63 -16.54 0.54 -0.50
C VAL A 63 -16.45 1.93 0.16
N ASP A 64 -16.78 2.96 -0.62
CA ASP A 64 -17.29 4.21 -0.07
C ASP A 64 -18.69 3.96 0.51
N SER A 65 -18.79 4.06 1.83
CA SER A 65 -20.04 4.04 2.58
C SER A 65 -20.39 5.49 2.87
N GLY A 66 -21.35 6.05 2.12
CA GLY A 66 -21.65 7.48 2.20
C GLY A 66 -22.96 7.91 1.55
N SER A 67 -24.07 7.63 2.25
CA SER A 67 -25.23 8.53 2.38
C SER A 67 -26.16 8.76 1.17
N LYS A 68 -27.36 8.17 1.28
CA LYS A 68 -28.61 8.64 0.66
C LYS A 68 -28.81 10.16 0.89
N SER A 69 -28.99 10.91 -0.17
CA SER A 69 -29.86 12.11 -0.15
C SER A 69 -30.59 12.26 -1.48
N ARG A 70 -31.92 12.10 -1.40
CA ARG A 70 -32.91 12.40 -2.44
C ARG A 70 -32.79 13.86 -2.90
N GLY A 71 -32.91 14.09 -4.21
CA GLY A 71 -33.02 15.44 -4.75
C GLY A 71 -33.31 15.46 -6.26
N SER A 72 -34.38 14.82 -6.70
CA SER A 72 -34.86 14.95 -8.09
C SER A 72 -35.76 16.17 -8.20
N ILE A 73 -35.21 17.33 -8.60
CA ILE A 73 -36.02 18.44 -9.10
C ILE A 73 -36.01 18.35 -10.63
N LYS A 74 -37.17 17.99 -11.19
CA LYS A 74 -37.46 18.02 -12.62
C LYS A 74 -38.02 19.41 -12.94
N ILE A 75 -37.31 20.19 -13.74
CA ILE A 75 -37.83 21.45 -14.30
C ILE A 75 -38.57 21.10 -15.60
N LYS A 76 -39.84 21.46 -15.68
CA LYS A 76 -40.60 21.66 -16.92
C LYS A 76 -41.30 23.01 -16.80
#